data_AF-X6DMF7-F1
#
_entry.id   AF-X6DMF7-F1
#
_cell.length_a   1.000
_cell.length_b   1.000
_cell.length_c   1.000
_cell.angle_alpha   90.00
_cell.angle_beta   90.00
_cell.angle_gamma   90.00
#
_symmetry.space_group_name_H-M   'P 1'
#
loop_
_entity.id
_entity.type
_entity.pdbx_description
1 polymer ?
#
loop_
_entity_poly.entity_id
_entity_poly.type
_entity_poly.pdbx_seq_one_letter_code
_entity_poly.pdbx_strand_id
1 'polypeptide(L)' 'MREWNGQMHIVEVVDDGFVLDGTTYASLSAVARRITGAHWSGPRFFGL' A
#
# COMPACT_ATOMS: atom_id res chain seq x y z
N MET A 1 -4.71 1.37 6.20
CA MET A 1 -4.92 -0.08 6.44
C MET A 1 -5.86 -0.61 5.36
N ARG A 2 -5.61 -1.81 4.84
CA ARG A 2 -6.43 -2.43 3.80
C ARG A 2 -6.45 -3.96 3.97
N GLU A 3 -7.63 -4.56 3.95
CA GLU A 3 -7.75 -6.01 3.81
C GLU A 3 -7.66 -6.41 2.34
N TRP A 4 -6.83 -7.39 2.04
CA TRP A 4 -6.72 -8.01 0.73
C TRP A 4 -6.44 -9.51 0.87
N ASN A 5 -7.23 -10.33 0.17
CA ASN A 5 -7.10 -11.79 0.18
C ASN A 5 -7.08 -12.41 1.60
N GLY A 6 -7.89 -11.85 2.51
CA GLY A 6 -7.95 -12.29 3.91
C GLY A 6 -6.77 -11.86 4.78
N GLN A 7 -5.82 -11.09 4.25
CA GLN A 7 -4.70 -10.52 5.00
C GLN A 7 -4.91 -9.01 5.20
N MET A 8 -4.73 -8.55 6.43
CA MET A 8 -4.67 -7.12 6.72
C MET A 8 -3.28 -6.56 6.39
N HIS A 9 -3.23 -5.58 5.50
CA HIS A 9 -2.04 -4.82 5.17
C HIS A 9 -2.11 -3.45 5.85
N ILE A 10 -1.15 -3.22 6.75
CA ILE A 10 -0.98 -1.93 7.44
C ILE A 10 0.05 -1.14 6.66
N VAL A 11 -0.34 0.06 6.25
CA VAL A 11 0.52 0.99 5.54
C VAL A 11 0.67 2.20 6.43
N GLU A 12 1.89 2.48 6.86
CA GLU A 12 2.24 3.65 7.64
C GLU A 12 2.65 4.77 6.68
N VAL A 13 2.22 5.99 6.97
CA VAL A 13 2.63 7.17 6.21
C VAL A 13 3.78 7.81 6.95
N VAL A 14 4.90 8.00 6.26
CA VAL A 14 6.11 8.65 6.78
C VAL A 14 6.46 9.83 5.88
N ASP A 15 7.32 10.74 6.33
CA ASP A 15 7.71 11.91 5.54
C ASP A 15 8.30 11.55 4.16
N ASP A 16 9.00 10.41 4.07
CA ASP A 16 9.65 9.92 2.85
C ASP A 16 8.73 9.01 1.99
N GLY A 17 7.47 8.80 2.37
CA GLY A 17 6.51 7.98 1.62
C GLY A 17 5.66 7.05 2.48
N PHE A 18 5.70 5.75 2.16
CA PHE A 18 4.78 4.75 2.72
C PHE A 18 5.52 3.49 3.14
N VAL A 19 5.34 3.05 4.38
CA VAL A 19 5.94 1.81 4.89
C VAL A 19 4.91 0.69 4.89
N LEU A 20 5.25 -0.44 4.29
CA LEU A 20 4.48 -1.70 4.34
C LEU A 20 5.44 -2.81 4.76
N ASP A 21 5.10 -3.53 5.82
CA ASP A 21 5.89 -4.66 6.35
C ASP A 21 7.38 -4.30 6.58
N GLY A 22 7.65 -3.08 7.06
CA GLY A 22 9.00 -2.55 7.30
C GLY A 22 9.76 -2.11 6.03
N THR A 23 9.13 -2.14 4.86
CA THR A 23 9.71 -1.66 3.60
C THR A 23 9.11 -0.32 3.19
N THR A 24 9.96 0.67 2.90
CA THR A 24 9.53 1.99 2.42
C THR A 24 9.27 1.99 0.91
N TYR A 25 8.18 2.64 0.51
CA TYR A 25 7.70 2.80 -0.85
C TYR A 25 7.44 4.28 -1.13
N ALA A 26 7.85 4.75 -2.30
CA ALA A 26 7.69 6.15 -2.71
C ALA A 26 6.23 6.57 -3.01
N SER A 27 5.26 5.63 -3.08
CA SER A 27 3.85 5.96 -3.36
C SER A 27 2.89 4.85 -2.96
N LEU A 28 1.62 5.21 -2.70
CA LEU A 28 0.52 4.26 -2.49
C LEU A 28 0.33 3.30 -3.68
N SER A 29 0.58 3.73 -4.91
CA SER A 29 0.48 2.86 -6.08
C SER A 29 1.54 1.77 -6.07
N ALA A 30 2.75 2.07 -5.58
CA ALA A 30 3.80 1.07 -5.38
C ALA A 30 3.41 0.06 -4.29
N VAL A 31 2.82 0.53 -3.20
CA VAL A 31 2.28 -0.34 -2.15
C VAL A 31 1.14 -1.21 -2.66
N ALA A 32 0.18 -0.63 -3.39
CA ALA A 32 -0.94 -1.37 -3.98
C ALA A 32 -0.46 -2.45 -4.96
N ARG A 33 0.56 -2.15 -5.77
CA ARG A 33 1.20 -3.14 -6.64
C ARG A 33 1.92 -4.24 -5.86
N ARG A 34 2.56 -3.92 -4.74
CA ARG A 34 3.20 -4.92 -3.87
C ARG A 34 2.20 -5.91 -3.26
N ILE A 35 1.01 -5.42 -2.91
CA ILE A 35 -0.07 -6.21 -2.30
C ILE A 35 -0.80 -7.06 -3.36
N THR A 36 -1.15 -6.44 -4.49
CA THR A 36 -2.03 -7.07 -5.50
C THR A 36 -1.29 -7.77 -6.63
N GLY A 37 0.00 -7.48 -6.83
CA GLY A 37 0.78 -7.92 -8.00
C GLY A 37 0.40 -7.22 -9.31
N ALA A 38 -0.57 -6.31 -9.30
CA ALA A 38 -1.09 -5.62 -10.48
C ALA A 38 -0.98 -4.09 -10.35
N HIS A 39 -1.07 -3.39 -11.47
CA HIS A 39 -1.09 -1.93 -11.45
C HIS A 39 -2.47 -1.42 -10.98
N TRP A 40 -2.50 -0.77 -9.83
CA TRP A 40 -3.68 -0.12 -9.27
C TRP A 40 -3.38 1.34 -8.93
N SER A 41 -4.39 2.20 -9.05
CA SER A 41 -4.33 3.53 -8.43
C SER A 41 -4.27 3.34 -6.91
N GLY A 42 -3.17 3.78 -6.29
CA GLY A 42 -2.96 3.70 -4.85
C GLY A 42 -4.15 4.25 -4.05
N PRO A 43 -4.54 5.53 -4.22
CA PRO A 43 -5.68 6.11 -3.51
C PRO A 43 -6.95 5.27 -3.65
N ARG A 44 -7.28 4.84 -4.87
CA ARG A 44 -8.47 3.99 -5.14
C ARG A 44 -8.38 2.62 -4.45
N PHE A 45 -7.20 2.02 -4.40
CA PHE A 45 -6.98 0.75 -3.68
C PHE A 45 -7.04 0.94 -2.17
N PHE A 46 -6.71 2.11 -1.63
CA PHE A 46 -6.79 2.38 -0.20
C PHE A 46 -8.08 3.09 0.24
N GLY A 47 -8.97 3.44 -0.69
CA GLY A 47 -10.23 4.14 -0.40
C GLY A 47 -10.04 5.61 0.01
N LEU A 48 -8.97 6.24 -0.47
CA LEU A 48 -8.64 7.65 -0.29
C LEU A 48 -9.11 8.50 -1.48
#